data_AF-A0AAP8MVK2-F1
#
_entry.id   AF-A0AAP8MVK2-F1
#
_cell.length_a   1.000
_cell.length_b   1.000
_cell.length_c   1.000
_cell.angle_alpha   90.00
_cell.angle_beta   90.00
_cell.angle_gamma   90.00
#
_symmetry.space_group_name_H-M   'P 1'
#
loop_
_entity.id
_entity.type
_entity.pdbx_description
1 polymer ?
#
loop_
_entity_poly.entity_id
_entity_poly.type
_entity_poly.pdbx_seq_one_letter_code
_entity_poly.pdbx_strand_id
1 'polypeptide(L)'
;MNKAVELMVRMYAENRIDPEQYGASKLDRETIVCSISVVAHENPLGYALLSAKYLDDMQEAKKAYSLIRNKLLEVGKTTGRADLLPDVINMAVMTFCQKTLESQRKKLINMWMQHGSQARRSQRIIKTHEVHIEKLLCKVPLSDFRDQQNEKEIQRYEKLIANEQERLRTYADGQAKKTDQCPRCSGTGIIATKNNKVGGCYACNGEGHHAISREHVHKHFTQQMGVSDKLWRNELSKCYDFAVTLCHQEASFVGRQLGEALERERQAC
;
A
#
# COMPACT_ATOMS: atom_id res chain seq x y z
N MET A 1 8.46 -12.36 -7.20
CA MET A 1 7.10 -12.91 -7.07
C MET A 1 7.08 -14.28 -7.74
N ASN A 2 6.47 -15.29 -7.11
CA ASN A 2 6.39 -16.65 -7.69
C ASN A 2 5.39 -16.66 -8.86
N LYS A 3 5.73 -17.30 -9.98
CA LYS A 3 4.88 -17.40 -11.19
C LYS A 3 3.50 -18.00 -10.90
N ALA A 4 3.41 -18.95 -9.96
CA ALA A 4 2.14 -19.57 -9.57
C ALA A 4 1.22 -18.58 -8.83
N VAL A 5 1.78 -17.74 -7.97
CA VAL A 5 1.04 -16.67 -7.27
C VAL A 5 0.61 -15.59 -8.25
N GLU A 6 1.47 -15.23 -9.21
CA GLU A 6 1.09 -14.32 -10.29
C GLU A 6 -0.07 -14.86 -11.12
N LEU A 7 -0.04 -16.15 -11.47
CA LEU A 7 -1.13 -16.81 -12.19
C LEU A 7 -2.43 -16.80 -11.38
N MET A 8 -2.35 -17.10 -10.08
CA MET A 8 -3.49 -16.97 -9.16
C MET A 8 -4.06 -15.55 -9.22
N VAL A 9 -3.23 -14.52 -9.07
CA VAL A 9 -3.70 -13.12 -9.10
C VAL A 9 -4.39 -12.78 -10.42
N ARG A 10 -3.82 -13.23 -11.54
CA ARG A 10 -4.41 -13.04 -12.87
C ARG A 10 -5.76 -13.73 -12.99
N MET A 11 -5.93 -14.96 -12.47
CA MET A 11 -7.21 -15.70 -12.54
C MET A 11 -8.40 -14.94 -11.93
N TYR A 12 -8.13 -14.14 -10.90
CA TYR A 12 -9.13 -13.32 -10.21
C TYR A 12 -9.25 -11.89 -10.74
N ALA A 13 -8.40 -11.47 -11.69
CA ALA A 13 -8.53 -10.16 -12.34
C ALA A 13 -9.67 -10.21 -13.38
N GLU A 14 -10.61 -9.26 -13.31
CA GLU A 14 -11.85 -9.21 -14.11
C GLU A 14 -11.64 -9.11 -15.63
N ASN A 15 -10.41 -8.85 -16.10
CA ASN A 15 -10.10 -8.78 -17.53
C ASN A 15 -9.63 -10.13 -18.05
N ARG A 16 -10.54 -10.78 -18.79
CA ARG A 16 -10.39 -12.00 -19.61
C ARG A 16 -8.93 -12.27 -19.98
N ILE A 17 -8.37 -13.31 -19.38
CA ILE A 17 -7.09 -13.83 -19.82
C ILE A 17 -7.35 -14.57 -21.13
N ASP A 18 -6.74 -14.09 -22.21
CA ASP A 18 -6.68 -14.86 -23.45
C ASP A 18 -5.90 -16.15 -23.17
N PRO A 19 -6.48 -17.34 -23.44
CA PRO A 19 -5.78 -18.61 -23.33
C PRO A 19 -4.47 -18.64 -24.13
N GLU A 20 -4.36 -17.78 -25.16
CA GLU A 20 -3.22 -17.68 -26.06
C GLU A 20 -2.03 -16.90 -25.49
N GLN A 21 -2.22 -16.06 -24.45
CA GLN A 21 -1.10 -15.38 -23.76
C GLN A 21 -0.29 -16.32 -22.87
N TYR A 22 -0.80 -17.53 -22.63
CA TYR A 22 -0.05 -18.62 -22.06
C TYR A 22 0.82 -19.26 -23.14
N GLY A 23 1.91 -18.59 -23.51
CA GLY A 23 2.92 -19.17 -24.39
C GLY A 23 3.18 -20.63 -24.02
N ALA A 24 2.76 -21.54 -24.90
CA ALA A 24 2.93 -22.99 -24.77
C ALA A 24 2.49 -23.64 -23.44
N SER A 25 1.46 -23.14 -22.73
CA SER A 25 0.96 -23.80 -21.53
C SER A 25 -0.26 -24.67 -21.85
N LYS A 26 -0.10 -25.99 -21.76
CA LYS A 26 -1.16 -27.00 -21.99
C LYS A 26 -2.32 -27.00 -20.97
N LEU A 27 -2.33 -26.09 -20.00
CA LEU A 27 -3.32 -26.11 -18.91
C LEU A 27 -4.55 -25.28 -19.25
N ASP A 28 -5.73 -25.90 -19.11
CA ASP A 28 -6.99 -25.19 -19.17
C ASP A 28 -7.27 -24.39 -17.89
N ARG A 29 -8.07 -23.32 -18.01
CA ARG A 29 -8.47 -22.44 -16.91
C ARG A 29 -9.12 -23.22 -15.77
N GLU A 30 -9.98 -24.20 -16.07
CA GLU A 30 -10.65 -24.99 -15.04
C GLU A 30 -9.64 -25.78 -14.21
N THR A 31 -8.62 -26.34 -14.86
CA THR A 31 -7.53 -27.09 -14.19
C THR A 31 -6.75 -26.20 -13.23
N ILE A 32 -6.46 -24.96 -13.65
CA ILE A 32 -5.78 -23.96 -12.82
C ILE A 32 -6.64 -23.58 -11.60
N VAL A 33 -7.93 -23.30 -11.80
CA VAL A 33 -8.85 -22.93 -10.71
C VAL A 33 -9.06 -24.09 -9.72
N CYS A 34 -9.19 -25.32 -10.22
CA CYS A 34 -9.25 -26.53 -9.39
C CYS A 34 -7.98 -26.68 -8.55
N SER A 35 -6.80 -26.54 -9.16
CA SER A 35 -5.51 -26.61 -8.46
C SER A 35 -5.41 -25.58 -7.34
N ILE A 36 -5.83 -24.33 -7.62
CA ILE A 36 -5.87 -23.26 -6.61
C ILE A 36 -6.83 -23.62 -5.48
N SER A 37 -8.01 -24.15 -5.80
CA SER A 37 -9.05 -24.50 -4.82
C SER A 37 -8.61 -25.63 -3.88
N VAL A 38 -7.92 -26.65 -4.41
CA VAL A 38 -7.36 -27.74 -3.60
C VAL A 38 -6.33 -27.20 -2.60
N VAL A 39 -5.36 -26.40 -3.07
CA VAL A 39 -4.34 -25.83 -2.19
C VAL A 39 -4.96 -24.86 -1.17
N ALA A 40 -5.98 -24.09 -1.57
CA ALA A 40 -6.70 -23.20 -0.67
C ALA A 40 -7.43 -23.95 0.46
N HIS A 41 -7.97 -25.14 0.16
CA HIS A 41 -8.62 -26.00 1.15
C HIS A 41 -7.60 -26.64 2.10
N GLU A 42 -6.48 -27.14 1.57
CA GLU A 42 -5.42 -27.76 2.38
C GLU A 42 -4.69 -26.75 3.28
N ASN A 43 -4.49 -25.53 2.78
CA ASN A 43 -3.67 -24.51 3.44
C ASN A 43 -4.40 -23.15 3.49
N PRO A 44 -5.47 -23.04 4.31
CA PRO A 44 -6.36 -21.89 4.29
C PRO A 44 -5.69 -20.59 4.78
N LEU A 45 -4.71 -20.67 5.70
CA LEU A 45 -4.02 -19.48 6.19
C LEU A 45 -3.11 -18.86 5.12
N GLY A 46 -2.25 -19.65 4.49
CA GLY A 46 -1.35 -19.16 3.45
C GLY A 46 -2.12 -18.62 2.24
N TYR A 47 -3.21 -19.29 1.84
CA TYR A 47 -4.09 -18.78 0.78
C TYR A 47 -4.74 -17.45 1.17
N ALA A 48 -5.34 -17.37 2.36
CA ALA A 48 -5.97 -16.15 2.86
C ALA A 48 -5.00 -14.96 2.89
N LEU A 49 -3.75 -15.20 3.29
CA LEU A 49 -2.69 -14.19 3.28
C LEU A 49 -2.30 -13.74 1.86
N LEU A 50 -2.17 -14.66 0.91
CA LEU A 50 -1.87 -14.30 -0.48
C LEU A 50 -3.02 -13.51 -1.12
N SER A 51 -4.26 -13.93 -0.90
CA SER A 51 -5.45 -13.22 -1.38
C SER A 51 -5.56 -11.83 -0.75
N ALA A 52 -5.40 -11.72 0.58
CA ALA A 52 -5.40 -10.43 1.26
C ALA A 52 -4.29 -9.49 0.78
N LYS A 53 -3.12 -10.03 0.45
CA LYS A 53 -1.96 -9.24 0.01
C LYS A 53 -2.05 -8.77 -1.43
N TYR A 54 -2.49 -9.64 -2.34
CA TYR A 54 -2.40 -9.38 -3.77
C TYR A 54 -3.75 -9.09 -4.45
N LEU A 55 -4.86 -9.54 -3.88
CA LEU A 55 -6.21 -9.28 -4.38
C LEU A 55 -6.95 -8.21 -3.57
N ASP A 56 -6.33 -7.69 -2.51
CA ASP A 56 -6.96 -6.77 -1.56
C ASP A 56 -8.28 -7.30 -0.97
N ASP A 57 -8.40 -8.62 -0.82
CA ASP A 57 -9.59 -9.27 -0.29
C ASP A 57 -9.69 -9.10 1.23
N MET A 58 -10.63 -8.23 1.64
CA MET A 58 -10.91 -7.93 3.04
C MET A 58 -11.51 -9.10 3.83
N GLN A 59 -12.20 -10.04 3.18
CA GLN A 59 -12.76 -11.22 3.85
C GLN A 59 -11.65 -12.23 4.14
N GLU A 60 -10.77 -12.47 3.17
CA GLU A 60 -9.60 -13.33 3.38
C GLU A 60 -8.63 -12.70 4.41
N ALA A 61 -8.51 -11.38 4.47
CA ALA A 61 -7.75 -10.72 5.55
C ALA A 61 -8.32 -11.02 6.96
N LYS A 62 -9.66 -11.00 7.11
CA LYS A 62 -10.33 -11.35 8.38
C LYS A 62 -10.16 -12.83 8.73
N LYS A 63 -10.18 -13.70 7.73
CA LYS A 63 -9.95 -15.13 7.90
C LYS A 63 -8.49 -15.43 8.28
N ALA A 64 -7.52 -14.76 7.67
CA ALA A 64 -6.12 -14.85 8.07
C ALA A 64 -5.93 -14.44 9.54
N TYR A 65 -6.59 -13.35 9.96
CA TYR A 65 -6.58 -12.90 11.34
C TYR A 65 -7.07 -13.99 12.32
N SER A 66 -8.22 -14.62 12.06
CA SER A 66 -8.78 -15.63 12.96
C SER A 66 -7.90 -16.88 13.03
N LEU A 67 -7.32 -17.31 11.91
CA LEU A 67 -6.41 -18.46 11.83
C LEU A 67 -5.08 -18.20 12.56
N ILE A 68 -4.51 -16.99 12.44
CA ILE A 68 -3.30 -16.61 13.19
C ILE A 68 -3.59 -16.58 14.69
N ARG A 69 -4.75 -16.05 15.09
CA ARG A 69 -5.18 -16.03 16.49
C ARG A 69 -5.24 -17.45 17.07
N ASN A 70 -5.86 -18.38 16.35
CA ASN A 70 -5.95 -19.77 16.80
C ASN A 70 -4.56 -20.41 16.93
N LYS A 71 -3.68 -20.24 15.93
CA LYS A 71 -2.30 -20.74 16.00
C LYS A 71 -1.53 -20.17 17.19
N LEU A 72 -1.67 -18.87 17.48
CA LEU A 72 -1.02 -18.23 18.64
C LEU A 72 -1.51 -18.82 19.98
N LEU A 73 -2.81 -19.13 20.08
CA LEU A 73 -3.39 -19.78 21.26
C LEU A 73 -2.86 -21.22 21.41
N GLU A 74 -2.80 -21.99 20.32
CA GLU A 74 -2.28 -23.36 20.30
C GLU A 74 -0.83 -23.45 20.75
N VAL A 75 0.03 -22.53 20.30
CA VAL A 75 1.45 -22.51 20.69
C VAL A 75 1.72 -21.84 22.04
N GLY A 76 0.67 -21.42 22.76
CA GLY A 76 0.80 -20.72 24.04
C GLY A 76 1.53 -19.37 23.94
N LYS A 77 1.57 -18.76 22.75
CA LYS A 77 2.18 -17.44 22.52
C LYS A 77 1.15 -16.34 22.77
N THR A 78 0.64 -16.30 24.00
CA THR A 78 -0.26 -15.27 24.46
C THR A 78 0.48 -14.23 25.30
N THR A 79 -0.14 -13.06 25.42
CA THR A 79 0.36 -11.96 26.24
C THR A 79 -0.44 -11.93 27.55
N GLY A 80 0.13 -11.38 28.62
CA GLY A 80 -0.63 -11.14 29.86
C GLY A 80 -1.81 -10.16 29.67
N ARG A 81 -1.82 -9.47 28.52
CA ARG A 81 -2.85 -8.53 28.04
C ARG A 81 -3.52 -9.06 26.78
N ALA A 82 -4.43 -10.02 26.96
CA ALA A 82 -5.18 -10.65 25.86
C ALA A 82 -6.00 -9.66 25.02
N ASP A 83 -6.34 -8.50 25.59
CA ASP A 83 -7.01 -7.38 24.93
C ASP A 83 -6.17 -6.73 23.82
N LEU A 84 -4.84 -6.83 23.88
CA LEU A 84 -3.93 -6.25 22.88
C LEU A 84 -3.56 -7.23 21.76
N LEU A 85 -3.91 -8.51 21.91
CA LEU A 85 -3.61 -9.55 20.93
C LEU A 85 -4.24 -9.27 19.55
N PRO A 86 -5.49 -8.77 19.45
CA PRO A 86 -6.06 -8.35 18.17
C PRO A 86 -5.22 -7.34 17.41
N ASP A 87 -4.77 -6.28 18.09
CA ASP A 87 -3.97 -5.24 17.45
C ASP A 87 -2.60 -5.78 17.00
N VAL A 88 -2.00 -6.68 17.79
CA VAL A 88 -0.72 -7.31 17.42
C VAL A 88 -0.86 -8.11 16.12
N ILE A 89 -1.91 -8.92 16.01
CA ILE A 89 -2.17 -9.72 14.80
C ILE A 89 -2.49 -8.81 13.62
N ASN A 90 -3.33 -7.78 13.82
CA ASN A 90 -3.67 -6.83 12.77
C ASN A 90 -2.41 -6.12 12.24
N MET A 91 -1.55 -5.62 13.12
CA MET A 91 -0.29 -4.98 12.73
C MET A 91 0.65 -5.95 12.00
N ALA A 92 0.69 -7.23 12.38
CA ALA A 92 1.47 -8.25 11.69
C ALA A 92 0.94 -8.53 10.28
N VAL A 93 -0.38 -8.69 10.11
CA VAL A 93 -1.02 -8.86 8.80
C VAL A 93 -0.82 -7.62 7.92
N MET A 94 -1.02 -6.42 8.45
CA MET A 94 -0.76 -5.17 7.72
C MET A 94 0.70 -5.05 7.29
N THR A 95 1.65 -5.41 8.16
CA THR A 95 3.09 -5.45 7.83
C THR A 95 3.34 -6.41 6.68
N PHE A 96 2.82 -7.64 6.76
CA PHE A 96 2.98 -8.66 5.73
C PHE A 96 2.39 -8.23 4.37
N CYS A 97 1.19 -7.64 4.40
CA CYS A 97 0.49 -7.12 3.24
C CYS A 97 1.06 -5.79 2.73
N GLN A 98 2.14 -5.26 3.34
CA GLN A 98 2.77 -3.99 2.96
C GLN A 98 1.76 -2.83 2.91
N LYS A 99 0.78 -2.85 3.82
CA LYS A 99 -0.18 -1.76 3.97
C LYS A 99 0.46 -0.61 4.72
N THR A 100 0.01 0.61 4.44
CA THR A 100 0.46 1.81 5.15
C THR A 100 -0.45 2.09 6.34
N LEU A 101 0.11 2.56 7.45
CA LEU A 101 -0.68 3.13 8.54
C LEU A 101 -1.30 4.45 8.10
N GLU A 102 -2.39 4.89 8.74
CA GLU A 102 -3.04 6.16 8.41
C GLU A 102 -2.08 7.37 8.53
N SER A 103 -1.18 7.34 9.52
CA SER A 103 -0.14 8.37 9.66
C SER A 103 0.85 8.36 8.48
N GLN A 104 1.24 7.18 8.00
CA GLN A 104 2.11 7.02 6.85
C GLN A 104 1.39 7.36 5.54
N ARG A 105 0.10 7.05 5.45
CA ARG A 105 -0.77 7.35 4.30
C ARG A 105 -0.86 8.86 4.08
N LYS A 106 -1.06 9.65 5.12
CA LYS A 106 -1.04 11.13 5.04
C LYS A 106 0.30 11.65 4.51
N LYS A 107 1.42 11.10 5.00
CA LYS A 107 2.76 11.45 4.51
C LYS A 107 2.91 11.08 3.02
N LEU A 108 2.42 9.91 2.62
CA LEU A 108 2.49 9.43 1.25
C LEU A 108 1.63 10.27 0.30
N ILE A 109 0.42 10.66 0.71
CA ILE A 109 -0.43 11.60 -0.04
C ILE A 109 0.32 12.91 -0.29
N ASN A 110 0.92 13.49 0.76
CA ASN A 110 1.71 14.73 0.61
C ASN A 110 2.87 14.54 -0.37
N MET A 111 3.55 13.40 -0.36
CA MET A 111 4.61 13.11 -1.33
C MET A 111 4.09 12.98 -2.75
N TRP A 112 2.92 12.36 -2.96
CA TRP A 112 2.30 12.29 -4.28
C TRP A 112 1.88 13.67 -4.79
N MET A 113 1.41 14.55 -3.90
CA MET A 113 1.13 15.95 -4.23
C MET A 113 2.39 16.75 -4.58
N GLN A 114 3.56 16.36 -4.09
CA GLN A 114 4.82 17.07 -4.31
C GLN A 114 5.65 16.53 -5.49
N HIS A 115 5.68 15.21 -5.65
CA HIS A 115 6.60 14.50 -6.52
C HIS A 115 5.93 13.53 -7.49
N GLY A 116 4.62 13.33 -7.37
CA GLY A 116 3.86 12.49 -8.31
C GLY A 116 3.91 13.02 -9.73
N SER A 117 3.53 12.17 -10.69
CA SER A 117 3.58 12.52 -12.13
C SER A 117 2.73 13.75 -12.46
N GLN A 118 1.62 13.96 -11.76
CA GLN A 118 0.74 15.12 -11.94
C GLN A 118 1.16 16.34 -11.12
N ALA A 119 1.98 16.17 -10.07
CA ALA A 119 2.33 17.22 -9.12
C ALA A 119 2.94 18.45 -9.80
N ARG A 120 3.93 18.26 -10.68
CA ARG A 120 4.61 19.36 -11.36
C ARG A 120 3.67 20.20 -12.22
N ARG A 121 2.72 19.57 -12.89
CA ARG A 121 1.73 20.28 -13.73
C ARG A 121 0.79 21.11 -12.84
N SER A 122 0.23 20.49 -11.81
CA SER A 122 -0.69 21.14 -10.89
C SER A 122 -0.05 22.32 -10.15
N GLN A 123 1.17 22.15 -9.65
CA GLN A 123 1.91 23.22 -8.98
C GLN A 123 2.18 24.41 -9.91
N ARG A 124 2.45 24.19 -11.20
CA ARG A 124 2.59 25.28 -12.17
C ARG A 124 1.27 26.01 -12.39
N ILE A 125 0.17 25.28 -12.57
CA ILE A 125 -1.17 25.86 -12.77
C ILE A 125 -1.56 26.74 -11.57
N ILE A 126 -1.40 26.20 -10.36
CA ILE A 126 -1.67 26.92 -9.10
C ILE A 126 -0.82 28.20 -9.04
N LYS A 127 0.50 28.08 -9.26
CA LYS A 127 1.41 29.23 -9.24
C LYS A 127 1.06 30.28 -10.29
N THR A 128 0.64 29.87 -11.48
CA THR A 128 0.19 30.81 -12.52
C THR A 128 -1.04 31.59 -12.04
N HIS A 129 -2.02 30.94 -11.42
CA HIS A 129 -3.20 31.62 -10.88
C HIS A 129 -2.85 32.55 -9.71
N GLU A 130 -1.97 32.13 -8.80
CA GLU A 130 -1.47 32.97 -7.70
C GLU A 130 -0.83 34.26 -8.23
N VAL A 131 0.02 34.17 -9.26
CA VAL A 131 0.63 35.35 -9.90
C VAL A 131 -0.41 36.26 -10.54
N HIS A 132 -1.51 35.72 -11.07
CA HIS A 132 -2.61 36.54 -11.59
C HIS A 132 -3.35 37.27 -10.48
N ILE A 133 -3.60 36.62 -9.34
CA ILE A 133 -4.18 37.25 -8.14
C ILE A 133 -3.27 38.38 -7.64
N GLU A 134 -1.97 38.13 -7.47
CA GLU A 134 -1.01 39.16 -7.05
C GLU A 134 -1.01 40.37 -8.00
N LYS A 135 -1.07 40.15 -9.31
CA LYS A 135 -1.16 41.23 -10.30
C LYS A 135 -2.47 42.01 -10.24
N LEU A 136 -3.56 41.40 -9.81
CA LEU A 136 -4.84 42.09 -9.61
C LEU A 136 -4.83 42.92 -8.32
N LEU A 137 -4.23 42.38 -7.26
CA LEU A 137 -4.08 43.06 -5.95
C LEU A 137 -3.11 44.24 -6.00
N CYS A 138 -2.04 44.16 -6.79
CA CYS A 138 -1.04 45.25 -6.92
C CYS A 138 -1.51 46.43 -7.79
N LYS A 139 -2.70 46.37 -8.40
CA LYS A 139 -3.23 47.49 -9.19
C LYS A 139 -3.84 48.53 -8.26
N VAL A 140 -3.48 49.79 -8.47
CA VAL A 140 -4.11 50.93 -7.77
C VAL A 140 -5.60 50.95 -8.12
N PRO A 141 -6.50 51.20 -7.15
CA PRO A 141 -7.91 51.43 -7.40
C PRO A 141 -8.09 52.48 -8.50
N LEU A 142 -8.63 52.06 -9.66
CA LEU A 142 -8.89 52.96 -10.79
C LEU A 142 -10.31 53.52 -10.74
N SER A 143 -11.26 52.71 -10.24
CA SER A 143 -12.67 53.06 -9.97
C SER A 143 -13.37 51.92 -9.22
N ASP A 144 -14.44 52.22 -8.49
CA ASP A 144 -15.26 51.21 -7.80
C ASP A 144 -15.71 50.06 -8.72
N PHE A 145 -16.04 50.39 -9.98
CA PHE A 145 -16.41 49.40 -11.00
C PHE A 145 -15.23 48.48 -11.34
N ARG A 146 -14.03 49.04 -11.49
CA ARG A 146 -12.83 48.26 -11.82
C ARG A 146 -12.39 47.39 -10.66
N ASP A 147 -12.58 47.86 -9.43
CA ASP A 147 -12.27 47.11 -8.22
C ASP A 147 -13.23 45.93 -8.05
N GLN A 148 -14.53 46.14 -8.25
CA GLN A 148 -15.51 45.04 -8.28
C GLN A 148 -15.20 44.00 -9.38
N GLN A 149 -14.68 44.44 -10.53
CA GLN A 149 -14.27 43.53 -11.59
C GLN A 149 -13.04 42.72 -11.19
N ASN A 150 -12.03 43.35 -10.58
CA ASN A 150 -10.83 42.69 -10.08
C ASN A 150 -11.19 41.66 -8.99
N GLU A 151 -12.08 42.01 -8.05
CA GLU A 151 -12.57 41.12 -7.00
C GLU A 151 -13.22 39.85 -7.56
N LYS A 152 -14.10 39.99 -8.55
CA LYS A 152 -14.71 38.84 -9.24
C LYS A 152 -13.67 37.94 -9.92
N GLU A 153 -12.62 38.54 -10.47
CA GLU A 153 -11.57 37.80 -11.16
C GLU A 153 -10.62 37.11 -10.18
N ILE A 154 -10.34 37.72 -9.02
CA ILE A 154 -9.64 37.09 -7.90
C ILE A 154 -10.43 35.87 -7.41
N GLN A 155 -11.72 36.03 -7.10
CA GLN A 155 -12.59 34.93 -6.66
C GLN A 155 -12.64 33.79 -7.69
N ARG A 156 -12.62 34.12 -8.98
CA ARG A 156 -12.52 33.13 -10.05
C ARG A 156 -11.20 32.35 -9.99
N TYR A 157 -10.06 33.03 -9.83
CA TYR A 157 -8.76 32.36 -9.71
C TYR A 157 -8.64 31.53 -8.43
N GLU A 158 -9.15 32.02 -7.30
CA GLU A 158 -9.20 31.26 -6.04
C GLU A 158 -10.00 29.96 -6.22
N LYS A 159 -11.15 30.02 -6.89
CA LYS A 159 -11.94 28.82 -7.21
C LYS A 159 -11.17 27.85 -8.11
N LEU A 160 -10.43 28.35 -9.11
CA LEU A 160 -9.59 27.52 -9.97
C LEU A 160 -8.46 26.84 -9.20
N ILE A 161 -7.80 27.55 -8.28
CA ILE A 161 -6.78 27.01 -7.38
C ILE A 161 -7.37 25.91 -6.50
N ALA A 162 -8.50 26.16 -5.85
CA ALA A 162 -9.16 25.19 -4.98
C ALA A 162 -9.53 23.90 -5.75
N ASN A 163 -10.10 24.05 -6.95
CA ASN A 163 -10.43 22.90 -7.80
C ASN A 163 -9.20 22.09 -8.19
N GLU A 164 -8.09 22.75 -8.55
CA GLU A 164 -6.85 22.05 -8.94
C GLU A 164 -6.16 21.37 -7.75
N GLN A 165 -6.21 21.99 -6.56
CA GLN A 165 -5.72 21.39 -5.31
C GLN A 165 -6.52 20.13 -4.93
N GLU A 166 -7.85 20.19 -5.03
CA GLU A 166 -8.71 19.05 -4.74
C GLU A 166 -8.51 17.91 -5.75
N ARG A 167 -8.41 18.25 -7.04
CA ARG A 167 -8.08 17.27 -8.09
C ARG A 167 -6.75 16.57 -7.81
N LEU A 168 -5.72 17.32 -7.44
CA LEU A 168 -4.40 16.77 -7.11
C LEU A 168 -4.45 15.91 -5.84
N ARG A 169 -5.21 16.32 -4.83
CA ARG A 169 -5.41 15.55 -3.59
C ARG A 169 -6.12 14.24 -3.85
N THR A 170 -7.22 14.25 -4.60
CA THR A 170 -7.96 13.05 -5.01
C THR A 170 -7.06 12.09 -5.80
N TYR A 171 -6.25 12.61 -6.72
CA TYR A 171 -5.26 11.81 -7.43
C TYR A 171 -4.23 11.19 -6.48
N ALA A 172 -3.65 11.98 -5.58
CA ALA A 172 -2.65 11.54 -4.61
C ALA A 172 -3.21 10.49 -3.64
N ASP A 173 -4.44 10.67 -3.17
CA ASP A 173 -5.18 9.71 -2.33
C ASP A 173 -5.37 8.37 -3.05
N GLY A 174 -5.80 8.43 -4.31
CA GLY A 174 -5.95 7.26 -5.16
C GLY A 174 -4.63 6.51 -5.41
N GLN A 175 -3.51 7.22 -5.57
CA GLN A 175 -2.19 6.59 -5.71
C GLN A 175 -1.70 5.99 -4.39
N ALA A 176 -1.83 6.70 -3.27
CA ALA A 176 -1.43 6.23 -1.96
C ALA A 176 -2.22 5.00 -1.48
N LYS A 177 -3.43 4.77 -2.02
CA LYS A 177 -4.19 3.52 -1.82
C LYS A 177 -3.64 2.34 -2.61
N LYS A 178 -3.05 2.59 -3.78
CA LYS A 178 -2.59 1.55 -4.72
C LYS A 178 -1.16 1.10 -4.46
N THR A 179 -0.32 1.98 -3.94
CA THR A 179 1.10 1.69 -3.77
C THR A 179 1.67 2.43 -2.56
N ASP A 180 2.62 1.80 -1.90
CA ASP A 180 3.45 2.39 -0.84
C ASP A 180 4.76 3.00 -1.39
N GLN A 181 4.97 2.96 -2.70
CA GLN A 181 6.18 3.43 -3.35
C GLN A 181 6.33 4.93 -3.25
N CYS A 182 7.57 5.37 -3.03
CA CYS A 182 7.92 6.76 -3.11
C CYS A 182 7.74 7.25 -4.56
N PRO A 183 6.88 8.25 -4.81
CA PRO A 183 6.61 8.74 -6.17
C PRO A 183 7.81 9.41 -6.84
N ARG A 184 8.85 9.73 -6.07
CA ARG A 184 10.00 10.46 -6.56
C ARG A 184 11.09 9.56 -7.13
N CYS A 185 11.40 8.48 -6.43
CA CYS A 185 12.40 7.49 -6.86
C CYS A 185 11.74 6.23 -7.44
N SER A 186 10.41 6.21 -7.54
CA SER A 186 9.62 5.09 -8.05
C SER A 186 9.96 3.77 -7.37
N GLY A 187 10.01 3.77 -6.03
CA GLY A 187 10.34 2.56 -5.25
C GLY A 187 11.83 2.25 -5.08
N THR A 188 12.73 2.88 -5.86
CA THR A 188 14.15 2.46 -5.86
C THR A 188 14.96 2.93 -4.64
N GLY A 189 14.46 3.92 -3.89
CA GLY A 189 15.22 4.57 -2.80
C GLY A 189 16.36 5.47 -3.30
N ILE A 190 16.59 5.54 -4.61
CA ILE A 190 17.82 6.08 -5.19
C ILE A 190 17.46 7.06 -6.30
N ILE A 191 18.26 8.13 -6.44
CA ILE A 191 18.10 9.11 -7.52
C ILE A 191 19.47 9.39 -8.14
N ALA A 192 19.54 9.38 -9.47
CA ALA A 192 20.69 9.84 -10.21
C ALA A 192 20.84 11.36 -10.04
N THR A 193 21.97 11.80 -9.50
CA THR A 193 22.29 13.24 -9.39
C THR A 193 22.93 13.76 -10.67
N LYS A 194 23.01 15.09 -10.83
CA LYS A 194 23.52 15.78 -12.04
C LYS A 194 24.93 15.35 -12.48
N ASN A 195 25.70 14.70 -11.61
CA ASN A 195 27.07 14.22 -11.91
C ASN A 195 27.14 12.69 -12.01
N ASN A 196 26.03 12.02 -12.34
CA ASN A 196 25.92 10.57 -12.40
C ASN A 196 26.26 9.83 -11.09
N LYS A 197 26.32 10.56 -9.96
CA LYS A 197 26.45 9.95 -8.64
C LYS A 197 25.09 9.45 -8.18
N VAL A 198 25.07 8.20 -7.75
CA VAL A 198 23.91 7.53 -7.17
C VAL A 198 23.75 8.03 -5.74
N GLY A 199 22.70 8.81 -5.47
CA GLY A 199 22.41 9.36 -4.14
C GLY A 199 21.11 8.80 -3.57
N GLY A 200 21.02 8.70 -2.25
CA GLY A 200 19.77 8.34 -1.58
C GLY A 200 18.66 9.36 -1.87
N CYS A 201 17.44 8.87 -2.09
CA CYS A 201 16.27 9.72 -2.27
C CYS A 201 15.94 10.44 -0.96
N TYR A 202 16.07 11.77 -0.91
CA TYR A 202 15.74 12.53 0.30
C TYR A 202 14.26 12.47 0.70
N ALA A 203 13.35 12.19 -0.24
CA ALA A 203 11.93 12.16 0.06
C ALA A 203 11.59 10.95 0.95
N CYS A 204 12.12 9.78 0.62
CA CYS A 204 11.93 8.55 1.39
C CYS A 204 13.15 8.13 2.21
N ASN A 205 14.14 9.02 2.41
CA ASN A 205 15.39 8.71 3.11
C ASN A 205 16.12 7.45 2.61
N GLY A 206 16.02 7.14 1.33
CA GLY A 206 16.66 5.96 0.76
C GLY A 206 15.83 4.66 0.84
N GLU A 207 14.68 4.64 1.51
CA GLU A 207 13.90 3.41 1.70
C GLU A 207 13.16 2.95 0.43
N GLY A 208 12.83 3.91 -0.45
CA GLY A 208 12.08 3.64 -1.68
C GLY A 208 10.58 3.41 -1.46
N HIS A 209 10.19 2.88 -0.31
CA HIS A 209 8.83 2.52 0.06
C HIS A 209 8.45 3.09 1.43
N HIS A 210 7.15 3.15 1.72
CA HIS A 210 6.60 3.62 3.00
C HIS A 210 5.84 2.51 3.74
N ALA A 211 6.40 1.30 3.77
CA ALA A 211 5.81 0.17 4.47
C ALA A 211 5.87 0.33 6.00
N ILE A 212 5.05 -0.46 6.70
CA ILE A 212 5.11 -0.56 8.16
C ILE A 212 6.42 -1.22 8.56
N SER A 213 7.21 -0.50 9.38
CA SER A 213 8.40 -1.05 10.02
C SER A 213 8.11 -1.37 11.48
N ARG A 214 8.98 -2.18 12.10
CA ARG A 214 8.89 -2.52 13.52
C ARG A 214 8.84 -1.29 14.43
N GLU A 215 9.52 -0.21 14.05
CA GLU A 215 9.49 1.06 14.80
C GLU A 215 8.11 1.73 14.72
N HIS A 216 7.43 1.66 13.57
CA HIS A 216 6.07 2.16 13.45
C HIS A 216 5.10 1.37 14.34
N VAL A 217 5.26 0.05 14.41
CA VAL A 217 4.47 -0.81 15.30
C VAL A 217 4.75 -0.47 16.77
N HIS A 218 6.02 -0.33 17.15
CA HIS A 218 6.41 0.08 18.49
C HIS A 218 5.80 1.42 18.90
N LYS A 219 5.86 2.45 18.03
CA LYS A 219 5.23 3.76 18.27
C LYS A 219 3.71 3.66 18.38
N HIS A 220 3.07 2.84 17.54
CA HIS A 220 1.62 2.60 17.64
C HIS A 220 1.23 2.08 19.02
N PHE A 221 1.88 1.03 19.52
CA PHE A 221 1.57 0.48 20.84
C PHE A 221 1.92 1.43 21.99
N THR A 222 3.09 2.06 21.94
CA THR A 222 3.56 2.90 23.07
C THR A 222 2.86 4.25 23.13
N GLN A 223 2.70 4.93 22.00
CA GLN A 223 2.18 6.30 21.95
C GLN A 223 0.67 6.36 21.77
N GLN A 224 0.07 5.40 21.05
CA GLN A 224 -1.38 5.42 20.77
C GLN A 224 -2.16 4.51 21.72
N MET A 225 -1.61 3.35 22.07
CA MET A 225 -2.28 2.38 22.95
C MET A 225 -1.81 2.46 24.41
N GLY A 226 -0.87 3.36 24.75
CA GLY A 226 -0.39 3.56 26.12
C GLY A 226 0.37 2.36 26.70
N VAL A 227 0.94 1.50 25.86
CA VAL A 227 1.70 0.33 26.30
C VAL A 227 3.08 0.72 26.79
N SER A 228 3.52 0.18 27.93
CA SER A 228 4.89 0.41 28.40
C SER A 228 5.94 -0.26 27.51
N ASP A 229 7.12 0.37 27.38
CA ASP A 229 8.25 -0.20 26.63
C ASP A 229 8.69 -1.57 27.14
N LYS A 230 8.51 -1.84 28.43
CA LYS A 230 8.84 -3.14 29.05
C LYS A 230 7.87 -4.22 28.56
N LEU A 231 6.56 -3.93 28.57
CA LEU A 231 5.54 -4.85 28.08
C LEU A 231 5.69 -5.12 26.57
N TRP A 232 5.97 -4.08 25.79
CA TRP A 232 6.26 -4.23 24.36
C TRP A 232 7.44 -5.18 24.12
N ARG A 233 8.61 -4.89 24.70
CA ARG A 233 9.85 -5.66 24.46
C ARG A 233 9.80 -7.10 24.95
N ASN A 234 9.10 -7.34 26.06
CA ASN A 234 9.13 -8.65 26.72
C ASN A 234 8.06 -9.61 26.20
N GLU A 235 6.91 -9.08 25.77
CA GLU A 235 5.74 -9.88 25.40
C GLU A 235 5.27 -9.56 23.98
N LEU A 236 4.74 -8.36 23.73
CA LEU A 236 4.03 -8.05 22.48
C LEU A 236 4.94 -8.16 21.25
N SER A 237 6.21 -7.73 21.34
CA SER A 237 7.13 -7.78 20.21
C SER A 237 7.39 -9.23 19.79
N LYS A 238 7.43 -10.18 20.73
CA LYS A 238 7.64 -11.60 20.42
C LYS A 238 6.43 -12.20 19.73
N CYS A 239 5.22 -11.85 20.18
CA CYS A 239 3.97 -12.26 19.51
C CYS A 239 3.88 -11.65 18.11
N TYR A 240 4.22 -10.37 17.97
CA TYR A 240 4.28 -9.68 16.67
C TYR A 240 5.28 -10.35 15.73
N ASP A 241 6.52 -10.57 16.16
CA ASP A 241 7.58 -11.17 15.35
C ASP A 241 7.20 -12.60 14.94
N PHE A 242 6.58 -13.37 15.85
CA PHE A 242 6.05 -14.70 15.54
C PHE A 242 4.93 -14.63 14.49
N ALA A 243 3.96 -13.74 14.66
CA ALA A 243 2.85 -13.59 13.73
C ALA A 243 3.33 -13.17 12.33
N VAL A 244 4.26 -12.22 12.24
CA VAL A 244 4.88 -11.81 10.97
C VAL A 244 5.62 -12.99 10.33
N THR A 245 6.41 -13.72 11.12
CA THR A 245 7.15 -14.90 10.63
C THR A 245 6.20 -15.97 10.10
N LEU A 246 5.13 -16.27 10.84
CA LEU A 246 4.08 -17.19 10.45
C LEU A 246 3.43 -16.76 9.13
N CYS A 247 3.08 -15.48 8.98
CA CYS A 247 2.52 -14.96 7.73
C CYS A 247 3.44 -15.24 6.53
N HIS A 248 4.73 -14.95 6.67
CA HIS A 248 5.70 -15.20 5.60
C HIS A 248 5.91 -16.69 5.31
N GLN A 249 5.98 -17.53 6.33
CA GLN A 249 6.15 -18.97 6.18
C GLN A 249 4.96 -19.60 5.45
N GLU A 250 3.74 -19.31 5.88
CA GLU A 250 2.51 -19.88 5.34
C GLU A 250 2.27 -19.43 3.90
N ALA A 251 2.45 -18.14 3.61
CA ALA A 251 2.31 -17.62 2.25
C ALA A 251 3.39 -18.20 1.31
N SER A 252 4.62 -18.37 1.79
CA SER A 252 5.70 -18.98 0.99
C SER A 252 5.45 -20.47 0.76
N PHE A 253 4.92 -21.17 1.75
CA PHE A 253 4.56 -22.59 1.64
C PHE A 253 3.46 -22.79 0.59
N VAL A 254 2.35 -22.05 0.69
CA VAL A 254 1.26 -22.09 -0.29
C VAL A 254 1.73 -21.70 -1.69
N GLY A 255 2.58 -20.67 -1.80
CA GLY A 255 3.16 -20.30 -3.09
C GLY A 255 3.94 -21.43 -3.74
N ARG A 256 4.68 -22.25 -2.97
CA ARG A 256 5.39 -23.43 -3.48
C ARG A 256 4.42 -24.53 -3.88
N GLN A 257 3.46 -24.88 -3.03
CA GLN A 257 2.47 -25.91 -3.34
C GLN A 257 1.64 -25.59 -4.58
N LEU A 258 1.27 -24.32 -4.79
CA LEU A 258 0.62 -23.89 -6.03
C LEU A 258 1.52 -24.14 -7.25
N GLY A 259 2.82 -23.87 -7.13
CA GLY A 259 3.79 -24.17 -8.20
C GLY A 259 3.85 -25.66 -8.50
N GLU A 260 3.99 -26.49 -7.47
CA GLU A 260 4.08 -27.95 -7.58
C GLU A 260 2.77 -28.57 -8.11
N ALA A 261 1.61 -28.08 -7.69
CA ALA A 261 0.32 -28.53 -8.21
C ALA A 261 0.19 -28.24 -9.71
N LEU A 262 0.50 -27.02 -10.13
CA LEU A 262 0.43 -26.63 -11.54
C LEU A 262 1.47 -27.35 -12.41
N GLU A 263 2.65 -27.66 -11.88
CA GLU A 263 3.65 -28.47 -12.59
C GLU A 263 3.22 -29.92 -12.77
N ARG A 264 2.57 -30.51 -11.75
CA ARG A 264 1.99 -31.86 -11.86
C ARG A 264 0.93 -31.94 -12.95
N GLU A 265 0.01 -30.98 -12.98
CA GLU A 265 -1.01 -30.92 -14.03
C GLU A 265 -0.39 -30.73 -15.42
N ARG A 266 0.68 -29.94 -15.54
CA ARG A 266 1.39 -29.77 -16.83
C ARG A 266 2.04 -31.05 -17.33
N GLN A 267 2.53 -31.88 -16.41
CA GLN A 267 3.14 -33.17 -16.75
C GLN A 267 2.08 -34.24 -17.08
N ALA A 268 0.85 -34.07 -16.59
CA ALA A 268 -0.27 -34.97 -16.87
C ALA A 268 -0.95 -34.69 -18.23
N CYS A 269 -0.77 -33.51 -18.82
CA CYS A 269 -1.26 -33.11 -20.16
C CYS A 269 -0.21 -33.28 -21.28
#